data_AF-A0A5C8RXZ2-F1
#
_entry.id   AF-A0A5C8RXZ2-F1
#
_cell.length_a   1.000
_cell.length_b   1.000
_cell.length_c   1.000
_cell.angle_alpha   90.00
_cell.angle_beta   90.00
_cell.angle_gamma   90.00
#
_symmetry.space_group_name_H-M   'P 1'
#
loop_
_entity.id
_entity.type
_entity.pdbx_description
1 polymer ?
#
loop_
_entity_poly.entity_id
_entity_poly.type
_entity_poly.pdbx_seq_one_letter_code
_entity_poly.pdbx_strand_id
1 'polypeptide(L)' 'MSSTTDKIKGLANEAAGNVKQGVGNVTGNDKLVAEGKAQELKGEAQ' A
#
# COMPACT_ATOMS: atom_id res chain seq x y z
N MET A 1 4.79 -16.32 -17.93
CA MET A 1 5.36 -14.96 -17.83
C MET A 1 4.28 -14.04 -17.27
N SER A 2 4.28 -13.79 -15.95
CA SER A 2 3.26 -12.97 -15.26
C SER A 2 3.79 -11.57 -14.86
N SER A 3 4.99 -11.23 -15.33
CA SER A 3 5.83 -10.13 -14.83
C SER A 3 5.24 -8.72 -14.97
N THR A 4 4.28 -8.49 -15.89
CA THR A 4 3.62 -7.19 -16.03
C THR A 4 2.45 -7.05 -15.05
N THR A 5 1.66 -8.11 -14.88
CA THR A 5 0.53 -8.13 -13.94
C THR A 5 1.01 -8.03 -12.50
N ASP A 6 2.09 -8.73 -12.16
CA ASP A 6 2.64 -8.73 -10.80
C ASP A 6 3.23 -7.37 -10.45
N LYS A 7 3.95 -6.72 -11.38
CA LYS A 7 4.44 -5.33 -11.21
C LYS A 7 3.30 -4.32 -11.05
N ILE A 8 2.23 -4.46 -11.83
CA ILE A 8 1.06 -3.57 -11.72
C ILE A 8 0.36 -3.77 -10.37
N LYS A 9 0.24 -5.01 -9.88
CA LYS A 9 -0.30 -5.30 -8.56
C LYS A 9 0.57 -4.74 -7.43
N GLY A 10 1.89 -4.86 -7.54
CA GLY A 10 2.84 -4.24 -6.61
C GLY A 10 2.64 -2.72 -6.53
N LEU A 11 2.66 -2.04 -7.68
CA LEU A 11 2.41 -0.60 -7.78
C LEU A 11 1.04 -0.18 -7.24
N ALA A 12 -0.02 -0.96 -7.50
CA ALA A 12 -1.35 -0.67 -7.00
C ALA A 12 -1.44 -0.80 -5.46
N ASN A 13 -0.77 -1.80 -4.87
CA ASN A 13 -0.69 -1.97 -3.43
C ASN A 13 0.14 -0.87 -2.76
N GLU A 14 1.25 -0.48 -3.38
CA GLU A 14 2.12 0.61 -2.92
C GLU A 14 1.40 1.97 -2.97
N ALA A 15 0.69 2.26 -4.06
CA ALA A 15 -0.11 3.48 -4.17
C ALA A 15 -1.25 3.50 -3.14
N ALA A 16 -1.96 2.39 -2.95
CA ALA A 16 -3.02 2.28 -1.95
C ALA A 16 -2.48 2.40 -0.52
N GLY A 17 -1.30 1.85 -0.24
CA GLY A 17 -0.61 1.97 1.04
C GLY A 17 -0.26 3.42 1.37
N ASN A 18 0.41 4.09 0.43
CA ASN A 18 0.78 5.50 0.55
C ASN A 18 -0.44 6.41 0.74
N VAL A 19 -1.54 6.17 0.02
CA VAL A 19 -2.79 6.94 0.20
C VAL A 19 -3.34 6.75 1.61
N LYS A 20 -3.39 5.52 2.12
CA LYS A 20 -3.88 5.24 3.49
C LYS A 20 -2.99 5.87 4.54
N GLN A 21 -1.67 5.84 4.36
CA GLN A 21 -0.73 6.53 5.24
C GLN A 21 -0.92 8.04 5.19
N GLY A 22 -1.04 8.64 4.00
CA GLY A 22 -1.27 10.07 3.84
C GLY A 22 -2.58 10.52 4.50
N VAL A 23 -3.68 9.83 4.20
CA VAL A 23 -4.99 10.12 4.81
C VAL A 23 -4.95 9.88 6.32
N GLY A 24 -4.34 8.79 6.78
CA GLY A 24 -4.18 8.49 8.20
C GLY A 24 -3.39 9.58 8.94
N ASN A 25 -2.28 10.05 8.38
CA ASN A 25 -1.50 11.13 8.96
C ASN A 25 -2.27 12.46 9.02
N VAL A 26 -3.01 12.80 7.96
CA VAL A 26 -3.80 14.06 7.91
C VAL A 26 -5.01 14.01 8.84
N THR A 27 -5.62 12.84 9.01
CA THR A 27 -6.81 12.65 9.86
C THR A 27 -6.47 12.25 11.31
N GLY A 28 -5.19 12.04 11.63
CA GLY A 28 -4.75 11.55 12.94
C GLY A 28 -5.19 10.10 13.23
N ASN A 29 -5.36 9.29 12.19
CA ASN A 29 -5.82 7.91 12.28
C ASN A 29 -4.66 6.93 12.12
N ASP A 30 -4.07 6.53 13.24
CA ASP A 30 -2.94 5.59 13.30
C ASP A 30 -3.27 4.22 12.69
N LYS A 31 -4.54 3.79 12.77
CA LYS A 31 -4.99 2.53 12.17
C LYS A 31 -4.88 2.58 10.65
N LEU A 32 -5.26 3.71 10.03
CA LEU A 32 -5.12 3.91 8.59
C LEU A 32 -3.64 3.91 8.16
N VAL A 33 -2.76 4.52 8.96
CA VAL A 33 -1.31 4.51 8.69
C VAL A 33 -0.75 3.08 8.78
N ALA A 34 -1.13 2.33 9.83
CA ALA A 34 -0.71 0.95 10.00
C ALA A 34 -1.21 0.04 8.88
N GLU A 35 -2.48 0.18 8.47
CA GLU A 35 -3.04 -0.56 7.34
C GLU A 35 -2.34 -0.24 6.02
N GLY A 36 -1.96 1.02 5.81
CA GLY A 36 -1.19 1.41 4.62
C GLY A 36 0.18 0.74 4.56
N LYS A 37 0.93 0.75 5.67
CA LYS A 37 2.23 0.06 5.79
C LYS A 37 2.12 -1.45 5.59
N ALA A 38 1.09 -2.06 6.17
CA ALA A 38 0.84 -3.50 6.01
C ALA A 38 0.51 -3.86 4.54
N GLN A 39 -0.17 -2.96 3.83
CA GLN A 39 -0.52 -3.16 2.43
C GLN A 39 0.68 -3.02 1.49
N GLU A 40 1.60 -2.09 1.77
CA GLU A 40 2.90 -1.98 1.08
C GLU A 40 3.72 -3.27 1.24
N LEU A 41 3.92 -3.73 2.48
CA LEU A 41 4.65 -4.98 2.76
C LEU A 41 4.04 -6.19 2.04
N LYS A 42 2.71 -6.27 1.95
CA LYS A 42 2.02 -7.33 1.22
C LYS A 42 2.22 -7.21 -0.30
N GLY A 43 2.33 -6.00 -0.82
CA GLY A 43 2.60 -5.72 -2.23
C GLY A 43 4.05 -6.04 -2.62
N GLU A 44 5.01 -5.79 -1.73
CA GLU A 44 6.44 -6.14 -1.93
C GLU A 44 6.69 -7.66 -1.84
N ALA A 45 5.88 -8.37 -1.06
CA ALA A 45 5.97 -9.83 -0.94
C ALA A 45 5.28 -10.60 -2.10
N GLN A 46 4.57 -9.91 -3.01
CA GLN A 46 3.92 -10.47 -4.20
C GLN A 46 4.79 -10.37 -5.44
#